data_AF-A0A1X4HZE7-F1
#
_entry.id   AF-A0A1X4HZE7-F1
#
_cell.length_a   1.000
_cell.length_b   1.000
_cell.length_c   1.000
_cell.angle_alpha   90.00
_cell.angle_beta   90.00
_cell.angle_gamma   90.00
#
_symmetry.space_group_name_H-M   'P 1'
#
loop_
_entity.id
_entity.type
_entity.pdbx_description
1 polymer ?
#
loop_
_entity_poly.entity_id
_entity_poly.type
_entity_poly.pdbx_seq_one_letter_code
_entity_poly.pdbx_strand_id
1 'polypeptide(L)'
;MSHSPAATALTHPRQNALVLSRTPAVPDPLWAAAYVINGGCSDDGFDYFRGWLIAQGRETFERVVADPDALAELPVVRAAAAGGFDLECEETLGIVWNAHIVATGGQLPDDAFTIRYPEPDPAWNFDFGDHGEMTRRLPRLAALHLE
;
A
#
# COMPACT_ATOMS: atom_id res chain seq x y z
N MET A 1 45.43 -12.15 -10.15
CA MET A 1 44.50 -12.59 -9.08
C MET A 1 44.81 -11.71 -7.88
N SER A 2 43.95 -10.87 -7.32
CA SER A 2 42.49 -10.81 -7.34
C SER A 2 42.07 -9.34 -7.34
N HIS A 3 41.09 -9.00 -8.16
CA HIS A 3 40.28 -7.80 -7.97
C HIS A 3 39.47 -7.96 -6.68
N SER A 4 39.32 -6.88 -5.93
CA SER A 4 38.28 -6.74 -4.91
C SER A 4 37.73 -5.33 -5.08
N PRO A 5 36.50 -5.14 -5.60
CA PRO A 5 35.88 -3.83 -5.60
C PRO A 5 35.26 -3.63 -4.21
N ALA A 6 35.80 -2.64 -3.50
CA ALA A 6 35.16 -2.11 -2.32
C ALA A 6 33.73 -1.68 -2.69
N ALA A 7 32.75 -2.27 -2.01
CA ALA A 7 31.36 -1.86 -2.05
C ALA A 7 31.30 -0.38 -1.65
N THR A 8 31.20 0.48 -2.66
CA THR A 8 30.91 1.89 -2.45
C THR A 8 29.46 1.94 -2.03
N ALA A 9 29.24 2.06 -0.72
CA ALA A 9 27.99 2.54 -0.16
C ALA A 9 27.74 3.93 -0.76
N LEU A 10 27.04 3.96 -1.88
CA LEU A 10 26.51 5.19 -2.45
C LEU A 10 25.33 5.60 -1.59
N THR A 11 25.65 6.34 -0.53
CA THR A 11 24.75 7.26 0.14
C THR A 11 24.12 8.15 -0.93
N HIS A 12 22.90 7.83 -1.38
CA HIS A 12 22.14 8.68 -2.30
C HIS A 12 21.07 9.43 -1.49
N PRO A 13 21.34 10.67 -1.05
CA PRO A 13 20.36 11.51 -0.36
C PRO A 13 19.24 12.03 -1.31
N ARG A 14 18.88 11.29 -2.36
CA ARG A 14 17.85 11.62 -3.35
C ARG A 14 16.94 10.43 -3.69
N GLN A 15 17.01 9.33 -2.92
CA GLN A 15 16.28 8.09 -3.18
C GLN A 15 14.79 8.10 -2.76
N ASN A 16 14.30 9.19 -2.15
CA ASN A 16 12.93 9.23 -1.60
C ASN A 16 11.99 10.21 -2.32
N ALA A 17 12.40 10.82 -3.45
CA ALA A 17 11.63 11.94 -4.02
C ALA A 17 10.45 11.57 -4.95
N LEU A 18 10.21 10.28 -5.20
CA LEU A 18 8.99 9.80 -5.89
C LEU A 18 8.08 8.97 -4.97
N VAL A 19 8.51 8.70 -3.74
CA VAL A 19 7.63 8.22 -2.67
C VAL A 19 7.01 9.45 -2.02
N LEU A 20 5.84 9.81 -2.54
CA LEU A 20 4.68 10.19 -1.73
C LEU A 20 4.95 11.09 -0.51
N SER A 21 5.45 12.30 -0.74
CA SER A 21 5.15 13.43 0.16
C SER A 21 3.71 13.92 -0.08
N ARG A 22 2.77 13.01 0.08
CA ARG A 22 1.36 13.36 0.20
C ARG A 22 0.89 12.65 1.44
N THR A 23 0.86 13.42 2.53
CA THR A 23 -0.06 13.15 3.62
C THR A 23 -1.39 12.70 2.99
N PRO A 24 -1.88 11.49 3.25
CA PRO A 24 -3.28 11.25 3.27
C PRO A 24 -3.75 11.94 4.55
N ALA A 25 -3.75 13.27 4.53
CA ALA A 25 -4.56 14.05 5.44
C ALA A 25 -6.05 13.82 5.16
N VAL A 26 -6.38 12.79 4.35
CA VAL A 26 -7.66 12.68 3.71
C VAL A 26 -8.03 11.22 3.47
N PRO A 27 -9.04 10.74 4.20
CA PRO A 27 -9.39 9.33 4.27
C PRO A 27 -10.13 8.82 3.03
N ASP A 28 -9.87 7.56 2.70
CA ASP A 28 -10.47 6.80 1.60
C ASP A 28 -10.92 5.41 2.13
N PRO A 29 -12.00 4.82 1.58
CA PRO A 29 -12.44 3.47 1.94
C PRO A 29 -11.32 2.41 1.99
N LEU A 30 -10.36 2.48 1.06
CA LEU A 30 -9.26 1.53 0.99
C LEU A 30 -8.25 1.75 2.12
N TRP A 31 -8.04 3.00 2.53
CA TRP A 31 -7.22 3.32 3.70
C TRP A 31 -7.84 2.74 4.97
N ALA A 32 -9.15 2.90 5.14
CA ALA A 32 -9.86 2.34 6.28
C ALA A 32 -9.71 0.81 6.35
N ALA A 33 -9.78 0.12 5.20
CA ALA A 33 -9.55 -1.31 5.14
C ALA A 33 -8.12 -1.70 5.53
N ALA A 34 -7.10 -0.99 5.01
CA ALA A 34 -5.71 -1.22 5.39
C ALA A 34 -5.48 -1.00 6.89
N TYR A 35 -6.10 0.05 7.46
CA TYR A 35 -6.05 0.35 8.89
C TYR A 35 -6.62 -0.78 9.74
N VAL A 36 -7.77 -1.35 9.35
CA VAL A 36 -8.38 -2.48 10.08
C VAL A 36 -7.53 -3.74 9.98
N ILE A 37 -7.02 -4.05 8.79
CA ILE A 37 -6.27 -5.30 8.56
C ILE A 37 -4.94 -5.29 9.31
N ASN A 38 -4.20 -4.18 9.26
CA ASN A 38 -2.86 -4.06 9.85
C ASN A 38 -2.89 -3.48 11.29
N GLY A 39 -4.08 -3.23 11.87
CA GLY A 39 -4.20 -2.65 13.22
C GLY A 39 -3.67 -1.22 13.34
N GLY A 40 -3.67 -0.49 12.23
CA GLY A 40 -3.08 0.84 12.07
C GLY A 40 -2.58 1.05 10.64
N CYS A 41 -2.39 2.29 10.23
CA CYS A 41 -1.81 2.60 8.92
C CYS A 41 -1.11 3.95 8.93
N SER A 42 0.15 3.98 8.53
CA SER A 42 0.89 5.19 8.18
C SER A 42 0.92 5.37 6.67
N ASP A 43 1.39 6.52 6.18
CA ASP A 43 1.53 6.82 4.75
C ASP A 43 2.36 5.75 4.03
N ASP A 44 3.54 5.45 4.57
CA ASP A 44 4.42 4.40 4.03
C ASP A 44 3.77 3.01 4.15
N GLY A 45 3.13 2.71 5.29
CA GLY A 45 2.45 1.43 5.50
C GLY A 45 1.29 1.21 4.52
N PHE A 46 0.57 2.27 4.16
CA PHE A 46 -0.48 2.21 3.16
C PHE A 46 0.10 1.98 1.76
N ASP A 47 1.23 2.58 1.43
CA ASP A 47 1.89 2.32 0.16
C ASP A 47 2.35 0.87 0.05
N TYR A 48 2.88 0.30 1.12
CA TYR A 48 3.27 -1.12 1.11
C TYR A 48 2.06 -2.04 1.04
N PHE A 49 0.95 -1.69 1.71
CA PHE A 49 -0.34 -2.39 1.55
C PHE A 49 -0.83 -2.33 0.10
N ARG A 50 -0.71 -1.17 -0.58
CA ARG A 50 -1.06 -1.04 -2.00
C ARG A 50 -0.15 -1.90 -2.88
N GLY A 51 1.14 -1.97 -2.57
CA GLY A 51 2.08 -2.89 -3.22
C GLY A 51 1.62 -4.34 -3.11
N TRP A 52 1.25 -4.78 -1.91
CA TRP A 52 0.66 -6.10 -1.67
C TRP A 52 -0.64 -6.32 -2.45
N LEU A 53 -1.53 -5.33 -2.48
CA LEU A 53 -2.82 -5.43 -3.18
C LEU A 53 -2.64 -5.57 -4.70
N ILE A 54 -1.69 -4.84 -5.29
CA ILE A 54 -1.32 -4.97 -6.70
C ILE A 54 -0.87 -6.41 -7.00
N ALA A 55 -0.12 -7.03 -6.09
CA ALA A 55 0.34 -8.41 -6.24
C ALA A 55 -0.79 -9.46 -6.19
N GLN A 56 -1.99 -9.11 -5.69
CA GLN A 56 -3.16 -10.00 -5.71
C GLN A 56 -3.81 -10.12 -7.11
N GLY A 57 -3.32 -9.35 -8.09
CA GLY A 57 -3.80 -9.36 -9.46
C GLY A 57 -4.95 -8.39 -9.72
N ARG A 58 -5.18 -8.11 -11.02
CA ARG A 58 -6.12 -7.07 -11.48
C ARG A 58 -7.54 -7.28 -11.00
N GLU A 59 -8.08 -8.49 -11.11
CA GLU A 59 -9.47 -8.78 -10.74
C GLU A 59 -9.71 -8.52 -9.25
N THR A 60 -8.82 -9.00 -8.39
CA THR A 60 -8.87 -8.73 -6.95
C THR A 60 -8.76 -7.24 -6.66
N PHE A 61 -7.80 -6.56 -7.29
CA PHE A 61 -7.58 -5.13 -7.12
C PHE A 61 -8.82 -4.32 -7.49
N GLU A 62 -9.38 -4.52 -8.69
CA GLU A 62 -10.56 -3.80 -9.17
C GLU A 62 -11.79 -4.07 -8.30
N ARG A 63 -11.97 -5.32 -7.85
CA ARG A 63 -13.05 -5.69 -6.92
C ARG A 63 -12.92 -4.97 -5.58
N VAL A 64 -11.73 -4.95 -5.00
CA VAL A 64 -11.47 -4.34 -3.68
C VAL A 64 -11.53 -2.82 -3.73
N VAL A 65 -11.12 -2.20 -4.82
CA VAL A 65 -11.27 -0.74 -5.00
C VAL A 65 -12.75 -0.35 -5.05
N ALA A 66 -13.63 -1.22 -5.59
CA ALA A 66 -15.07 -0.99 -5.60
C ALA A 66 -15.78 -1.36 -4.28
N ASP A 67 -15.33 -2.43 -3.60
CA ASP A 67 -15.83 -2.91 -2.31
C ASP A 67 -14.65 -3.33 -1.42
N PRO A 68 -14.08 -2.43 -0.59
CA PRO A 68 -12.95 -2.76 0.27
C PRO A 68 -13.25 -3.87 1.28
N ASP A 69 -14.51 -4.01 1.71
CA ASP A 69 -14.93 -5.05 2.66
C ASP A 69 -14.82 -6.46 2.05
N ALA A 70 -14.76 -6.58 0.72
CA ALA A 70 -14.49 -7.83 0.01
C ALA A 70 -13.10 -8.41 0.28
N LEU A 71 -12.16 -7.63 0.86
CA LEU A 71 -10.87 -8.14 1.33
C LEU A 71 -11.04 -9.27 2.35
N ALA A 72 -12.10 -9.22 3.18
CA ALA A 72 -12.39 -10.27 4.16
C ALA A 72 -12.68 -11.65 3.52
N GLU A 73 -12.92 -11.72 2.22
CA GLU A 73 -13.11 -12.97 1.49
C GLU A 73 -11.79 -13.63 1.06
N LEU A 74 -10.69 -12.88 1.07
CA LEU A 74 -9.40 -13.39 0.65
C LEU A 74 -8.81 -14.33 1.72
N PRO A 75 -8.38 -15.55 1.35
CA PRO A 75 -7.77 -16.49 2.30
C PRO A 75 -6.55 -15.91 3.03
N VAL A 76 -5.76 -15.09 2.34
CA VAL A 76 -4.56 -14.44 2.90
C VAL A 76 -4.92 -13.39 3.96
N VAL A 77 -6.03 -12.65 3.80
CA VAL A 77 -6.49 -11.67 4.80
C VAL A 77 -6.95 -12.38 6.07
N ARG A 78 -7.67 -13.50 5.92
CA ARG A 78 -8.07 -14.34 7.07
C ARG A 78 -6.87 -14.95 7.78
N ALA A 79 -5.85 -15.36 7.02
CA ALA A 79 -4.60 -15.86 7.58
C ALA A 79 -3.85 -14.76 8.35
N ALA A 80 -3.83 -13.54 7.82
CA ALA A 80 -3.26 -12.37 8.50
C ALA A 80 -3.97 -12.08 9.83
N ALA A 81 -5.31 -12.06 9.82
CA ALA A 81 -6.11 -11.90 11.04
C ALA A 81 -5.78 -12.96 12.11
N ALA A 82 -5.66 -14.23 11.70
CA ALA A 82 -5.35 -15.32 12.63
C ALA A 82 -3.88 -15.34 13.08
N GLY A 83 -2.97 -14.87 12.23
CA GLY A 83 -1.52 -14.92 12.43
C GLY A 83 -0.92 -13.66 13.04
N GLY A 84 -1.64 -12.54 13.03
CA GLY A 84 -1.17 -11.25 13.55
C GLY A 84 0.00 -10.68 12.75
N PHE A 85 -0.03 -10.80 11.41
CA PHE A 85 0.99 -10.23 10.53
C PHE A 85 0.36 -9.25 9.54
N ASP A 86 1.14 -8.24 9.16
CA ASP A 86 0.68 -7.18 8.27
C ASP A 86 0.67 -7.64 6.81
N LEU A 87 -0.24 -7.05 6.04
CA LEU A 87 -0.28 -7.21 4.59
C LEU A 87 0.46 -6.05 3.94
N GLU A 88 1.71 -6.31 3.57
CA GLU A 88 2.61 -5.33 2.98
C GLU A 88 3.54 -5.98 1.94
N CYS A 89 3.91 -5.21 0.92
CA CYS A 89 4.95 -5.59 -0.04
C CYS A 89 5.52 -4.34 -0.74
N GLU A 90 6.56 -3.75 -0.14
CA GLU A 90 7.28 -2.61 -0.69
C GLU A 90 7.88 -2.94 -2.07
N GLU A 91 8.41 -4.16 -2.25
CA GLU A 91 9.14 -4.56 -3.46
C GLU A 91 8.29 -4.44 -4.72
N THR A 92 6.98 -4.63 -4.59
CA THR A 92 6.05 -4.50 -5.73
C THR A 92 6.05 -3.09 -6.30
N LEU A 93 6.24 -2.06 -5.46
CA LEU A 93 6.26 -0.66 -5.89
C LEU A 93 7.50 -0.34 -6.75
N GLY A 94 8.60 -1.07 -6.54
CA GLY A 94 9.84 -0.89 -7.28
C GLY A 94 9.90 -1.63 -8.62
N ILE A 95 8.99 -2.58 -8.90
CA ILE A 95 9.08 -3.48 -10.07
C ILE A 95 9.20 -2.71 -11.38
N VAL A 96 8.32 -1.72 -11.61
CA VAL A 96 8.28 -0.97 -12.87
C VAL A 96 9.55 -0.13 -13.04
N TRP A 97 10.01 0.51 -11.97
CA TRP A 97 11.24 1.30 -11.96
C TRP A 97 12.46 0.44 -12.30
N ASN A 98 12.59 -0.70 -11.61
CA ASN A 98 13.67 -1.65 -11.83
C ASN A 98 13.64 -2.23 -13.26
N ALA A 99 12.47 -2.59 -13.77
CA ALA A 99 12.31 -3.08 -15.13
C ALA A 99 12.74 -2.03 -16.17
N HIS A 100 12.38 -0.76 -15.97
CA HIS A 100 12.80 0.34 -16.83
C HIS A 100 14.32 0.52 -16.84
N ILE A 101 14.96 0.52 -15.67
CA ILE A 101 16.42 0.63 -15.57
C ILE A 101 17.10 -0.53 -16.31
N VAL A 102 16.63 -1.75 -16.09
CA VAL A 102 17.19 -2.94 -16.75
C VAL A 102 17.02 -2.87 -18.27
N ALA A 103 15.87 -2.39 -18.74
CA ALA A 103 15.56 -2.31 -20.17
C ALA A 103 16.29 -1.17 -20.90
N THR A 104 16.50 -0.03 -20.23
CA THR A 104 16.98 1.21 -20.88
C THR A 104 18.39 1.62 -20.47
N GLY A 105 18.91 1.09 -19.36
CA GLY A 105 20.17 1.53 -18.75
C GLY A 105 20.10 2.92 -18.09
N GLY A 106 18.92 3.54 -18.03
CA GLY A 106 18.72 4.88 -17.49
C GLY A 106 17.61 4.93 -16.44
N GLN A 107 17.57 6.02 -15.66
CA GLN A 107 16.43 6.32 -14.79
C GLN A 107 15.19 6.68 -15.63
N LEU A 108 14.02 6.69 -15.00
CA LEU A 108 12.86 7.30 -15.65
C LEU A 108 13.10 8.80 -15.86
N PRO A 109 12.61 9.38 -16.98
CA PRO A 109 12.71 10.82 -17.22
C PRO A 109 12.07 11.64 -16.09
N ASP A 110 12.62 12.82 -15.80
CA ASP A 110 12.08 13.73 -14.78
C ASP A 110 10.66 14.23 -15.10
N ASP A 111 10.26 14.17 -16.38
CA ASP A 111 8.92 14.51 -16.88
C ASP A 111 8.00 13.30 -17.06
N ALA A 112 8.37 12.15 -16.48
CA ALA A 112 7.49 10.98 -16.41
C ALA A 112 6.13 11.35 -15.80
N PHE A 113 5.08 10.64 -16.23
CA PHE A 113 3.72 10.91 -15.76
C PHE A 113 3.64 10.84 -14.24
N THR A 114 2.95 11.81 -13.65
CA THR A 114 2.62 11.78 -12.22
C THR A 114 1.23 11.18 -12.05
N ILE A 115 1.05 10.37 -10.99
CA ILE A 115 -0.24 9.82 -10.64
C ILE A 115 -1.11 10.96 -10.09
N ARG A 116 -2.28 11.18 -10.70
CA ARG A 116 -3.31 12.03 -10.12
C ARG A 116 -4.12 11.21 -9.13
N TYR A 117 -3.91 11.49 -7.86
CA TYR A 117 -4.75 10.95 -6.80
C TYR A 117 -6.14 11.59 -6.87
N PRO A 118 -7.22 10.79 -6.75
CA PRO A 118 -8.57 11.31 -6.68
C PRO A 118 -8.70 12.28 -5.51
N GLU A 119 -9.69 13.15 -5.60
CA GLU A 119 -10.06 13.93 -4.43
C GLU A 119 -10.63 12.98 -3.36
N PRO A 120 -10.35 13.28 -2.10
CA PRO A 120 -10.73 12.41 -0.99
C PRO A 120 -12.23 12.38 -0.78
N ASP A 121 -12.75 11.26 -0.27
CA ASP A 121 -14.16 11.14 0.04
C ASP A 121 -14.46 11.72 1.44
N PRO A 122 -15.17 12.87 1.55
CA PRO A 122 -15.52 13.45 2.84
C PRO A 122 -16.35 12.52 3.72
N ALA A 123 -17.04 11.53 3.12
CA ALA A 123 -17.81 10.54 3.87
C ALA A 123 -16.93 9.66 4.77
N TRP A 124 -15.62 9.58 4.51
CA TRP A 124 -14.65 8.83 5.30
C TRP A 124 -13.88 9.69 6.29
N ASN A 125 -14.21 10.98 6.41
CA ASN A 125 -13.58 11.90 7.37
C ASN A 125 -14.06 11.68 8.80
N PHE A 126 -13.63 10.56 9.40
CA PHE A 126 -13.88 10.20 10.80
C PHE A 126 -12.63 9.51 11.39
N ASP A 127 -12.64 9.30 12.71
CA ASP A 127 -11.57 8.59 13.40
C ASP A 127 -11.63 7.08 13.11
N PHE A 128 -10.61 6.53 12.44
CA PHE A 128 -10.53 5.09 12.16
C PHE A 128 -10.33 4.21 13.40
N GLY A 129 -10.00 4.81 14.55
CA GLY A 129 -10.08 4.15 15.85
C GLY A 129 -11.52 3.96 16.36
N ASP A 130 -12.53 4.55 15.74
CA ASP A 130 -13.94 4.30 16.07
C ASP A 130 -14.38 2.94 15.52
N HIS A 131 -14.20 1.89 16.33
CA HIS A 131 -14.61 0.52 16.02
C HIS A 131 -16.10 0.43 15.65
N GLY A 132 -16.97 1.32 16.15
CA GLY A 132 -18.40 1.35 15.81
C GLY A 132 -18.63 1.81 14.37
N GLU A 133 -18.00 2.90 13.95
CA GLU A 133 -18.04 3.36 12.56
C GLU A 133 -17.35 2.37 11.61
N MET A 134 -16.23 1.76 12.03
CA MET A 134 -15.55 0.74 11.23
C MET A 134 -16.42 -0.52 11.05
N THR A 135 -17.08 -0.99 12.12
CA THR A 135 -18.02 -2.12 12.04
C THR A 135 -19.22 -1.80 11.15
N ARG A 136 -19.71 -0.56 11.15
CA ARG A 136 -20.84 -0.14 10.30
C ARG A 136 -20.47 -0.11 8.82
N ARG A 137 -19.24 0.26 8.48
CA ARG A 137 -18.79 0.52 7.10
C ARG A 137 -18.05 -0.65 6.46
N LEU A 138 -17.29 -1.41 7.26
CA LEU A 138 -16.49 -2.56 6.85
C LEU A 138 -16.82 -3.78 7.74
N PRO A 139 -18.09 -4.23 7.75
CA PRO A 139 -18.57 -5.23 8.71
C PRO A 139 -17.85 -6.58 8.60
N ARG A 140 -17.46 -7.03 7.40
CA ARG A 140 -16.78 -8.32 7.23
C ARG A 140 -15.34 -8.25 7.72
N LEU A 141 -14.63 -7.16 7.45
CA LEU A 141 -13.28 -6.94 7.97
C LEU A 141 -13.27 -6.72 9.49
N ALA A 142 -14.23 -5.96 10.02
CA ALA A 142 -14.36 -5.73 11.45
C ALA A 142 -14.53 -7.05 12.22
N ALA A 143 -15.36 -7.97 11.71
CA ALA A 143 -15.56 -9.30 12.31
C ALA A 143 -14.29 -10.18 12.33
N LEU A 144 -13.27 -9.87 11.52
CA LEU A 144 -12.00 -10.59 11.52
C LEU A 144 -10.94 -9.98 12.44
N HIS A 145 -10.96 -8.66 12.63
CA HIS A 145 -9.83 -7.92 13.22
C HIS A 145 -10.19 -7.12 14.48
N LEU A 146 -11.46 -6.88 14.75
CA LEU A 146 -11.91 -5.96 15.81
C LEU A 146 -12.76 -6.63 16.92
N GLU A 147 -12.92 -7.96 16.87
CA GLU A 147 -13.59 -8.77 17.91
C GLU A 147 -12.64 -9.21 19.03
#